data_AF-A0A942AAZ0-F1
#
_entry.id   AF-A0A942AAZ0-F1
#
_cell.length_a   1.000
_cell.length_b   1.000
_cell.length_c   1.000
_cell.angle_alpha   90.00
_cell.angle_beta   90.00
_cell.angle_gamma   90.00
#
_symmetry.space_group_name_H-M   'P 1'
#
loop_
_entity.id
_entity.type
_entity.pdbx_description
1 polymer ?
#
loop_
_entity_poly.entity_id
_entity_poly.type
_entity_poly.pdbx_seq_one_letter_code
_entity_poly.pdbx_strand_id
1 'polypeptide(L)'
;MQVFGAFEKALARLKIPFEIVGFSEIDKFAVKSYCAIHNVPESKNYGDVKKIDATTLPDFDLLTWGFPCQDISIARKNARNKRR
;
A
#
# COMPACT_ATOMS: atom_id res chain seq x y z
N MET A 1 4.75 3.35 -8.83
CA MET A 1 3.30 3.05 -8.82
C MET A 1 3.10 1.94 -7.82
N GLN A 2 2.83 2.30 -6.55
CA GLN A 2 2.46 1.31 -5.54
C GLN A 2 1.11 0.72 -5.96
N VAL A 3 1.04 -0.61 -5.99
CA VAL A 3 -0.16 -1.33 -6.43
C VAL A 3 -1.11 -1.45 -5.23
N PHE A 4 -1.65 -0.32 -4.81
CA PHE A 4 -2.65 -0.27 -3.73
C PHE A 4 -3.92 -0.98 -4.19
N GLY A 5 -4.43 -1.94 -3.41
CA GLY A 5 -5.72 -2.54 -3.71
C GLY A 5 -5.73 -3.76 -4.64
N ALA A 6 -4.59 -4.16 -5.23
CA ALA A 6 -4.59 -5.28 -6.18
C ALA A 6 -4.85 -6.62 -5.51
N PHE A 7 -4.35 -6.82 -4.29
CA PHE A 7 -4.56 -8.06 -3.56
C PHE A 7 -6.02 -8.18 -3.12
N GLU A 8 -6.62 -7.11 -2.62
CA GLU A 8 -8.04 -7.09 -2.23
C GLU A 8 -8.95 -7.24 -3.45
N LYS A 9 -8.64 -6.60 -4.58
CA LYS A 9 -9.38 -6.80 -5.84
C LYS A 9 -9.22 -8.23 -6.37
N ALA A 10 -8.05 -8.86 -6.20
CA ALA A 10 -7.84 -10.26 -6.56
C ALA A 10 -8.65 -11.20 -5.66
N LEU A 11 -8.63 -10.99 -4.34
CA LEU A 11 -9.43 -11.76 -3.38
C LEU A 11 -10.94 -11.61 -3.63
N ALA A 12 -11.39 -10.38 -3.92
CA ALA A 12 -12.78 -10.12 -4.30
C ALA A 12 -13.17 -10.85 -5.60
N ARG A 13 -12.27 -10.89 -6.60
CA ARG A 13 -12.49 -11.66 -7.84
C ARG A 13 -12.53 -13.17 -7.59
N LEU A 14 -11.70 -13.66 -6.67
CA LEU A 14 -11.66 -15.07 -6.27
C LEU A 14 -12.81 -15.45 -5.31
N LYS A 15 -13.66 -14.50 -4.91
CA LYS A 15 -14.75 -14.68 -3.94
C LYS A 15 -14.30 -15.27 -2.61
N ILE A 16 -13.06 -14.98 -2.22
CA ILE A 16 -12.53 -15.38 -0.92
C ILE A 16 -13.03 -14.35 0.09
N PRO A 17 -13.67 -14.75 1.20
CA PRO A 17 -14.02 -13.82 2.26
C PRO A 17 -12.73 -13.28 2.88
N PHE A 18 -12.59 -11.95 2.93
CA PHE A 18 -11.45 -11.29 3.56
C PHE A 18 -11.94 -10.05 4.32
N GLU A 19 -11.23 -9.69 5.37
CA GLU A 19 -11.44 -8.46 6.13
C GLU A 19 -10.18 -7.60 6.07
N ILE A 20 -10.36 -6.30 5.84
CA ILE A 20 -9.26 -5.34 5.89
C ILE A 20 -9.07 -4.92 7.35
N VAL A 21 -8.09 -5.52 8.01
CA VAL A 21 -7.70 -5.24 9.40
C VAL A 21 -7.13 -3.83 9.54
N GLY A 22 -6.33 -3.40 8.56
CA GLY A 22 -5.95 -2.02 8.37
C GLY A 22 -4.85 -1.87 7.32
N PHE A 23 -4.45 -0.63 7.07
CA PHE A 23 -3.45 -0.30 6.05
C PHE A 23 -2.52 0.81 6.56
N SER A 24 -1.34 0.91 5.95
CA SER A 24 -0.33 1.91 6.31
C SER A 24 0.04 2.68 5.06
N GLU A 25 -0.37 3.94 4.99
CA GLU A 25 -0.01 4.82 3.90
C GLU A 25 0.21 6.26 4.36
N ILE A 26 1.31 6.85 3.88
CA ILE A 26 1.77 8.20 4.20
C ILE A 26 1.17 9.20 3.20
N ASP A 27 0.98 8.78 1.94
CA ASP A 27 0.43 9.62 0.88
C ASP A 27 -1.09 9.77 1.04
N LYS A 28 -1.54 11.00 1.34
CA LYS A 28 -2.95 11.35 1.51
C LYS A 28 -3.81 11.08 0.26
N PHE A 29 -3.24 11.17 -0.95
CA PHE A 29 -3.95 10.88 -2.18
C PHE A 29 -4.14 9.37 -2.37
N ALA A 30 -3.13 8.58 -1.99
CA ALA A 30 -3.23 7.13 -2.00
C ALA A 30 -4.27 6.63 -0.97
N VAL A 31 -4.27 7.20 0.24
CA VAL A 31 -5.27 6.92 1.29
C VAL A 31 -6.69 7.18 0.76
N LYS A 32 -6.95 8.37 0.21
CA LYS A 32 -8.27 8.72 -0.34
C LYS A 32 -8.72 7.76 -1.44
N SER A 33 -7.81 7.44 -2.37
CA SER A 33 -8.10 6.52 -3.47
C SER A 33 -8.43 5.13 -2.94
N TYR A 34 -7.67 4.64 -1.97
CA TYR A 34 -7.89 3.34 -1.34
C TYR A 34 -9.23 3.28 -0.60
N CYS A 35 -9.53 4.27 0.24
CA CYS A 35 -10.79 4.37 0.95
C CYS A 35 -11.99 4.42 -0.01
N ALA A 36 -11.88 5.14 -1.13
CA ALA A 36 -12.93 5.19 -2.15
C ALA A 36 -13.13 3.87 -2.89
N ILE A 37 -12.06 3.12 -3.20
CA ILE A 37 -12.12 1.87 -3.96
C ILE A 37 -12.58 0.69 -3.10
N HIS A 38 -12.17 0.66 -1.83
CA HIS A 38 -12.40 -0.45 -0.91
C HIS A 38 -13.45 -0.16 0.17
N ASN A 39 -14.03 1.05 0.17
CA ASN A 39 -15.02 1.51 1.15
C ASN A 39 -14.56 1.33 2.60
N VAL A 40 -13.28 1.61 2.84
CA VAL A 40 -12.62 1.51 4.16
C VAL A 40 -12.53 2.90 4.76
N PRO A 41 -12.78 3.08 6.07
CA PRO A 41 -12.59 4.37 6.71
C PRO A 41 -11.10 4.73 6.84
N GLU A 42 -10.78 6.01 6.69
CA GLU A 42 -9.41 6.53 6.88
C GLU A 42 -8.88 6.29 8.31
N SER A 43 -9.76 6.02 9.28
CA SER A 43 -9.38 5.66 10.66
C SER A 43 -8.61 4.35 10.78
N LYS A 44 -8.67 3.47 9.77
CA LYS A 44 -7.86 2.24 9.69
C LYS A 44 -6.46 2.48 9.11
N ASN A 45 -6.10 3.75 8.81
CA ASN A 45 -4.77 4.11 8.36
C ASN A 45 -3.81 4.27 9.55
N TYR A 46 -2.81 3.40 9.64
CA TYR A 46 -1.75 3.48 10.64
C TYR A 46 -0.65 4.50 10.28
N GLY A 47 -0.70 5.09 9.08
CA GLY A 47 0.24 6.12 8.65
C GLY A 47 1.62 5.57 8.32
N ASP A 48 2.67 6.15 8.91
CA ASP A 48 4.06 5.75 8.66
C ASP A 48 4.37 4.38 9.27
N VAL A 49 4.69 3.41 8.40
CA VAL A 49 5.03 2.03 8.78
C VAL A 49 6.12 1.93 9.84
N LYS A 50 7.06 2.90 9.90
CA LYS A 50 8.12 2.92 10.92
C LYS A 50 7.64 3.25 12.33
N LYS A 51 6.48 3.88 12.45
CA LYS A 51 5.87 4.27 13.73
C LYS A 51 4.79 3.30 14.19
N ILE A 52 4.52 2.27 13.41
CA ILE A 52 3.53 1.25 13.75
C ILE A 52 4.11 0.36 14.84
N ASP A 53 3.39 0.25 15.95
CA ASP A 53 3.74 -0.67 17.02
C ASP A 53 3.17 -2.05 16.71
N ALA A 54 4.07 -3.00 16.47
CA ALA A 54 3.76 -4.41 16.21
C ALA A 54 2.88 -5.04 17.31
N THR A 55 2.93 -4.52 18.54
CA THR A 55 2.14 -5.04 19.67
C THR A 55 0.69 -4.53 19.70
N THR A 56 0.39 -3.47 18.95
CA THR A 56 -0.96 -2.89 18.85
C THR A 56 -1.71 -3.33 17.60
N LEU A 57 -1.03 -4.02 16.69
CA LEU A 57 -1.64 -4.59 15.50
C LEU A 57 -2.57 -5.74 15.90
N PRO A 58 -3.81 -5.77 15.37
CA PRO A 58 -4.70 -6.91 15.55
C PRO A 58 -4.11 -8.16 14.89
N ASP A 59 -4.57 -9.35 15.27
CA ASP A 59 -4.21 -10.59 14.57
C ASP A 59 -4.57 -10.49 13.08
N PHE A 60 -3.65 -10.91 12.22
CA PHE A 60 -3.81 -10.97 10.77
C PHE A 60 -3.21 -12.24 10.19
N ASP A 61 -3.89 -12.83 9.20
CA ASP A 61 -3.42 -14.03 8.50
C ASP A 61 -2.54 -13.74 7.29
N LEU A 62 -2.67 -12.53 6.73
CA LEU A 62 -2.02 -12.14 5.48
C LEU A 62 -1.53 -10.69 5.54
N LEU A 63 -0.21 -10.52 5.46
CA LEU A 63 0.42 -9.22 5.30
C LEU A 63 0.90 -9.07 3.85
N THR A 64 0.45 -8.02 3.17
CA THR A 64 0.95 -7.66 1.85
C THR A 64 1.69 -6.33 1.93
N TRP A 65 2.93 -6.31 1.46
CA TRP A 65 3.75 -5.11 1.44
C TRP A 65 4.52 -5.01 0.12
N GLY A 66 4.63 -3.81 -0.41
CA GLY A 66 5.31 -3.54 -1.67
C GLY A 66 6.18 -2.30 -1.55
N PHE A 67 7.49 -2.47 -1.66
CA PHE A 67 8.44 -1.35 -1.68
C PHE A 67 8.46 -0.69 -3.08
N PRO A 68 8.53 0.65 -3.18
CA PRO A 68 8.61 1.33 -4.47
C PRO A 68 9.84 0.88 -5.28
N CYS A 69 9.59 0.40 -6.50
CA CYS A 69 10.61 -0.01 -7.47
C CYS A 69 11.56 1.14 -7.91
N GLN A 70 11.29 2.39 -7.51
CA GLN A 70 12.11 3.55 -7.90
C GLN A 70 13.53 3.58 -7.31
N ASP A 71 13.79 2.87 -6.21
CA ASP A 71 15.13 2.80 -5.61
C ASP A 71 16.03 1.73 -6.25
N ILE A 72 15.44 0.70 -6.89
CA ILE A 72 16.17 -0.46 -7.44
C ILE A 72 16.23 -0.42 -8.98
N SER A 73 15.47 0.48 -9.61
CA SER A 73 15.42 0.60 -11.06
C SER A 73 16.71 1.21 -11.64
N ILE A 74 17.47 0.38 -12.37
CA ILE A 74 18.63 0.79 -13.18
C ILE A 74 18.25 1.84 -14.24
N ALA A 75 16.96 1.93 -14.62
CA ALA A 75 16.48 2.90 -15.61
C ALA A 75 16.64 4.37 -15.18
N ARG A 76 16.93 4.64 -13.90
CA ARG A 76 17.18 6.01 -13.39
C ARG A 76 18.64 6.45 -13.47
N LYS A 77 19.60 5.56 -13.78
CA LYS A 77 21.02 5.95 -13.95
C LYS A 77 21.27 6.84 -15.17
N ASN A 78 20.39 6.83 -16.18
CA ASN A 78 20.64 7.49 -17.46
C ASN A 78 19.85 8.80 -17.70
N ALA A 79 18.98 9.22 -16.78
CA ALA A 79 18.21 10.46 -16.94
C ALA A 79 19.02 11.74 -16.63
N ARG A 80 20.25 11.61 -16.11
CA ARG A 80 21.09 12.76 -15.71
C ARG A 80 21.98 13.32 -16.84
N ASN A 81 22.01 12.70 -18.02
CA ASN A 81 22.90 13.12 -19.11
C ASN A 81 22.16 13.41 -20.43
N LYS A 82 21.05 14.14 -20.39
CA LYS A 82 20.38 14.67 -21.58
C LYS A 82 19.96 16.14 -21.45
N ARG A 83 20.77 16.92 -20.75
CA ARG A 83 20.83 18.38 -20.86
C ARG A 83 22.22 18.77 -21.36
N ARG A 84 22.51 18.41 -22.61
CA ARG A 84 23.51 19.04 -23.47
C ARG A 84 22.94 19.06 -24.87
#